data_AF-A0A378VUR2-F1
#
_entry.id   AF-A0A378VUR2-F1
#
_cell.length_a   1.000
_cell.length_b   1.000
_cell.length_c   1.000
_cell.angle_alpha   90.00
_cell.angle_beta   90.00
_cell.angle_gamma   90.00
#
_symmetry.space_group_name_H-M   'P 1'
#
loop_
_entity.id
_entity.type
_entity.pdbx_description
1 polymer ?
#
loop_
_entity_poly.entity_id
_entity_poly.type
_entity_poly.pdbx_seq_one_letter_code
_entity_poly.pdbx_strand_id
1 'polypeptide(L)'
;MAGNTFGQIFTVTTFGESHGAGLGCIIDGCPPGLELSEADIQFDLDRRKPGTSRHVTQRREADQVEILSGVFEGKTTGTPIALLIRNTDQRSKDYGNIATAFRPGHADYTYWHKYGTRDYRGGGRSSARETAARVAAGAVAKKWLKEKFGTEITAYVTQVGEKKSGLKAANTFPKILFLPPTKAKSPNWNTIWTVCANPWIPSARNCISKPPTSPSVWANPFSTASMPKSPTR
;
A
#
# COMPACT_ATOMS: atom_id res chain seq x y z
N MET A 1 5.48 -16.95 11.32
CA MET A 1 6.42 -17.67 10.42
C MET A 1 7.75 -16.96 10.43
N ALA A 2 8.80 -17.63 10.89
CA ALA A 2 10.17 -17.18 10.70
C ALA A 2 10.60 -17.59 9.29
N GLY A 3 10.51 -16.68 8.32
CA GLY A 3 10.84 -16.97 6.92
C GLY A 3 10.54 -15.81 5.99
N ASN A 4 10.96 -15.93 4.74
CA ASN A 4 10.72 -14.96 3.67
C ASN A 4 9.56 -15.37 2.73
N THR A 5 8.79 -16.40 3.10
CA THR A 5 7.66 -16.93 2.32
C THR A 5 6.33 -16.62 2.99
N PHE A 6 5.35 -16.17 2.19
CA PHE A 6 3.98 -15.85 2.60
C PHE A 6 2.98 -16.64 1.75
N GLY A 7 1.90 -17.15 2.34
CA GLY A 7 0.86 -17.90 1.63
C GLY A 7 0.90 -19.41 1.89
N GLN A 8 -0.03 -20.15 1.26
CA GLN A 8 -0.14 -21.61 1.38
C GLN A 8 -0.15 -22.28 0.00
N ILE A 9 -1.13 -21.90 -0.85
CA ILE A 9 -1.22 -22.37 -2.24
C ILE A 9 -0.54 -21.37 -3.15
N PHE A 10 -1.04 -20.12 -3.13
CA PHE A 10 -0.34 -19.00 -3.76
C PHE A 10 0.73 -18.51 -2.78
N THR A 11 1.97 -18.94 -2.99
CA THR A 11 3.11 -18.61 -2.12
C THR A 11 3.98 -17.55 -2.75
N VAL A 12 4.43 -16.60 -1.94
CA VAL A 12 5.33 -15.52 -2.35
C VAL A 12 6.57 -15.57 -1.48
N THR A 13 7.71 -15.88 -2.08
CA THR A 13 9.02 -15.87 -1.43
C THR A 13 9.81 -14.67 -1.88
N THR A 14 10.11 -13.73 -0.99
CA THR A 14 10.85 -12.50 -1.35
C THR A 14 12.35 -12.65 -1.11
N PHE A 15 13.20 -11.99 -1.91
CA PHE A 15 14.65 -11.99 -1.74
C PHE A 15 15.26 -10.60 -1.96
N GLY A 16 16.53 -10.44 -1.59
CA GLY A 16 17.31 -9.22 -1.79
C GLY A 16 17.22 -8.18 -0.67
N GLU A 17 18.18 -7.26 -0.72
CA GLU A 17 18.42 -6.20 0.25
C GLU A 17 18.37 -4.82 -0.42
N SER A 18 18.12 -3.79 0.39
CA SER A 18 18.07 -2.41 -0.09
C SER A 18 19.35 -1.85 -0.72
N HIS A 19 20.51 -2.44 -0.44
CA HIS A 19 21.82 -2.06 -0.98
C HIS A 19 22.49 -3.20 -1.75
N GLY A 20 21.75 -4.27 -2.06
CA GLY A 20 22.18 -5.31 -2.99
C GLY A 20 21.96 -4.89 -4.44
N ALA A 21 22.34 -5.75 -5.40
CA ALA A 21 22.15 -5.51 -6.82
C ALA A 21 20.67 -5.35 -7.23
N GLY A 22 19.77 -5.97 -6.48
CA GLY A 22 18.34 -5.90 -6.69
C GLY A 22 17.59 -6.65 -5.61
N LEU A 23 16.27 -6.68 -5.75
CA LEU A 23 15.36 -7.45 -4.92
C LEU A 23 14.30 -8.08 -5.82
N GLY A 24 13.57 -9.04 -5.29
CA GLY A 24 12.54 -9.69 -6.08
C GLY A 24 11.71 -10.66 -5.28
N CYS A 25 10.92 -11.44 -6.00
CA CYS A 25 10.17 -12.54 -5.43
C CYS A 25 10.00 -13.69 -6.41
N ILE A 26 9.72 -14.84 -5.85
CA ILE A 26 9.22 -16.02 -6.54
C ILE A 26 7.77 -16.19 -6.10
N ILE A 27 6.90 -16.40 -7.08
CA ILE A 27 5.47 -16.67 -6.87
C ILE A 27 5.20 -18.11 -7.33
N ASP A 28 4.80 -18.97 -6.41
CA ASP A 28 4.34 -20.32 -6.72
C ASP A 28 2.82 -20.43 -6.57
N GLY A 29 2.24 -21.39 -7.26
CA GLY A 29 0.79 -21.66 -7.22
C GLY A 29 -0.07 -20.64 -7.97
N CYS A 30 0.53 -19.80 -8.83
CA CYS A 30 -0.22 -19.01 -9.80
C CYS A 30 -0.76 -19.93 -10.90
N PRO A 31 -2.09 -19.98 -11.15
CA PRO A 31 -2.64 -20.86 -12.19
C PRO A 31 -2.12 -20.52 -13.59
N PRO A 32 -2.03 -21.51 -14.50
CA PRO A 32 -1.67 -21.28 -15.89
C PRO A 32 -2.75 -20.49 -16.65
N GLY A 33 -2.34 -19.86 -17.75
CA GLY A 33 -3.23 -19.18 -18.71
C GLY A 33 -3.67 -17.77 -18.32
N LEU A 34 -3.12 -17.19 -17.25
CA LEU A 34 -3.30 -15.77 -16.93
C LEU A 34 -2.44 -14.96 -17.90
N GLU A 35 -3.03 -14.02 -18.64
CA GLU A 35 -2.24 -13.08 -19.44
C GLU A 35 -1.41 -12.20 -18.50
N LEU A 36 -0.10 -12.12 -18.71
CA LEU A 36 0.79 -11.42 -17.80
C LEU A 36 1.97 -10.80 -18.56
N SER A 37 2.17 -9.51 -18.30
CA SER A 37 3.30 -8.72 -18.77
C SER A 37 3.83 -7.83 -17.64
N GLU A 38 5.03 -7.29 -17.79
CA GLU A 38 5.62 -6.32 -16.86
C GLU A 38 4.71 -5.10 -16.67
N ALA A 39 4.01 -4.67 -17.73
CA ALA A 39 3.12 -3.52 -17.70
C ALA A 39 1.95 -3.69 -16.70
N ASP A 40 1.45 -4.92 -16.54
CA ASP A 40 0.40 -5.24 -15.58
C ASP A 40 0.84 -5.02 -14.13
N ILE A 41 2.12 -5.22 -13.87
CA ILE A 41 2.73 -5.12 -12.54
C ILE A 41 3.23 -3.69 -12.30
N GLN A 42 3.74 -3.04 -13.34
CA GLN A 42 4.38 -1.74 -13.27
C GLN A 42 3.44 -0.65 -12.72
N PHE A 43 2.14 -0.72 -13.05
CA PHE A 43 1.15 0.23 -12.52
C PHE A 43 1.12 0.30 -10.99
N ASP A 44 1.10 -0.85 -10.32
CA ASP A 44 1.07 -0.89 -8.86
C ASP A 44 2.45 -0.57 -8.24
N LEU A 45 3.54 -0.93 -8.91
CA LEU A 45 4.89 -0.48 -8.53
C LEU A 45 5.05 1.04 -8.61
N ASP A 46 4.50 1.68 -9.65
CA ASP A 46 4.55 3.13 -9.83
C ASP A 46 3.78 3.86 -8.74
N ARG A 47 2.66 3.30 -8.27
CA ARG A 47 1.91 3.83 -7.11
C ARG A 47 2.69 3.72 -5.81
N ARG A 48 3.53 2.69 -5.68
CA ARG A 48 4.39 2.46 -4.51
C ARG A 48 5.63 3.36 -4.51
N LYS A 49 6.13 3.75 -5.69
CA LYS A 49 7.43 4.45 -5.83
C LYS A 49 7.57 5.63 -4.85
N PRO A 50 8.67 5.68 -4.08
CA PRO A 50 9.00 6.84 -3.25
C PRO A 50 9.32 8.06 -4.13
N GLY A 51 9.33 9.26 -3.54
CA GLY A 51 9.72 10.49 -4.25
C GLY A 51 8.60 11.19 -5.02
N THR A 52 7.35 10.74 -4.91
CA THR A 52 6.16 11.44 -5.46
C THR A 52 5.79 12.71 -4.68
N SER A 53 6.35 12.90 -3.47
CA SER A 53 6.11 14.09 -2.65
C SER A 53 7.36 14.50 -1.86
N ARG A 54 7.41 15.77 -1.42
CA ARG A 54 8.49 16.32 -0.58
C ARG A 54 8.69 15.62 0.77
N HIS A 55 7.75 14.77 1.17
CA HIS A 55 7.73 14.09 2.48
C HIS A 55 8.20 12.63 2.41
N VAL A 56 8.63 12.16 1.24
CA VAL A 56 9.08 10.78 1.02
C VAL A 56 10.57 10.80 0.67
N THR A 57 11.22 9.64 0.76
CA THR A 57 12.65 9.47 0.45
C THR A 57 13.01 10.09 -0.91
N GLN A 58 14.20 10.69 -1.00
CA GLN A 58 14.70 11.33 -2.23
C GLN A 58 15.27 10.33 -3.25
N ARG A 59 15.30 9.03 -2.93
CA ARG A 59 15.83 8.01 -3.85
C ARG A 59 14.93 7.91 -5.07
N ARG A 60 15.53 7.96 -6.26
CA ARG A 60 14.81 7.81 -7.53
C ARG A 60 15.07 6.42 -8.08
N GLU A 61 14.42 5.43 -7.48
CA GLU A 61 14.44 4.08 -8.01
C GLU A 61 13.39 3.94 -9.11
N ALA A 62 13.81 3.45 -10.28
CA ALA A 62 12.91 3.29 -11.42
C ALA A 62 11.89 2.15 -11.22
N ASP A 63 12.08 1.28 -10.22
CA ASP A 63 11.28 0.09 -9.91
C ASP A 63 10.75 -0.62 -11.15
N GLN A 64 11.63 -0.83 -12.12
CA GLN A 64 11.32 -1.62 -13.30
C GLN A 64 11.34 -3.08 -12.89
N VAL A 65 10.22 -3.76 -13.12
CA VAL A 65 10.11 -5.20 -12.92
C VAL A 65 10.52 -5.92 -14.19
N GLU A 66 11.22 -7.03 -14.01
CA GLU A 66 11.63 -7.97 -15.05
C GLU A 66 11.03 -9.33 -14.69
N ILE A 67 10.28 -9.95 -15.61
CA ILE A 67 9.77 -11.31 -15.44
C ILE A 67 10.85 -12.28 -15.94
N LEU A 68 11.42 -13.08 -15.03
CA LEU A 68 12.51 -14.00 -15.35
C LEU A 68 12.04 -15.42 -15.68
N SER A 69 10.87 -15.83 -15.18
CA SER A 69 10.34 -17.18 -15.38
C SER A 69 8.82 -17.22 -15.24
N GLY A 70 8.23 -18.39 -15.52
CA GLY A 70 6.82 -18.66 -15.24
C GLY A 70 5.83 -18.08 -16.26
N VAL A 71 6.31 -17.32 -17.25
CA VAL A 71 5.52 -16.75 -18.34
C VAL A 71 6.09 -17.20 -19.69
N PHE A 72 5.22 -17.63 -20.60
CA PHE A 72 5.55 -17.98 -21.98
C PHE A 72 4.47 -17.43 -22.90
N GLU A 73 4.87 -16.78 -24.01
CA GLU A 73 3.95 -16.12 -24.96
C GLU A 73 2.90 -15.21 -24.29
N GLY A 74 3.34 -14.46 -23.26
CA GLY A 74 2.49 -13.53 -22.53
C GLY A 74 1.48 -14.18 -21.58
N LYS A 75 1.59 -15.49 -21.32
CA LYS A 75 0.69 -16.21 -20.39
C LYS A 75 1.47 -16.96 -19.32
N THR A 76 0.89 -17.03 -18.12
CA THR A 76 1.46 -17.84 -17.04
C THR A 76 1.42 -19.33 -17.41
N THR A 77 2.47 -20.04 -17.04
CA THR A 77 2.63 -21.47 -17.36
C THR A 77 2.16 -22.39 -16.24
N GLY A 78 1.79 -21.84 -15.08
CA GLY A 78 1.51 -22.62 -13.86
C GLY A 78 2.76 -22.98 -13.06
N THR A 79 3.95 -22.68 -13.60
CA THR A 79 5.24 -22.86 -12.93
C THR A 79 5.65 -21.59 -12.16
N PRO A 80 6.69 -21.65 -11.30
CA PRO A 80 7.14 -20.51 -10.51
C PRO A 80 7.44 -19.26 -11.35
N ILE A 81 6.84 -18.13 -10.97
CA ILE A 81 7.06 -16.82 -11.60
C ILE A 81 8.12 -16.08 -10.78
N ALA A 82 9.31 -15.89 -11.35
CA ALA A 82 10.36 -15.09 -10.75
C ALA A 82 10.30 -13.65 -11.25
N LEU A 83 10.25 -12.70 -10.32
CA LEU A 83 10.25 -11.26 -10.59
C LEU A 83 11.51 -10.64 -10.02
N LEU A 84 12.19 -9.82 -10.82
CA LEU A 84 13.40 -9.09 -10.43
C LEU A 84 13.19 -7.58 -10.57
N ILE A 85 13.64 -6.83 -9.58
CA ILE A 85 13.68 -5.37 -9.57
C ILE A 85 15.11 -4.94 -9.22
N ARG A 86 15.79 -4.29 -10.17
CA ARG A 86 17.19 -3.85 -9.98
C ARG A 86 17.23 -2.57 -9.15
N ASN A 87 18.22 -2.48 -8.25
CA ASN A 87 18.48 -1.25 -7.50
C ASN A 87 19.43 -0.36 -8.32
N THR A 88 19.04 0.87 -8.58
CA THR A 88 19.72 1.82 -9.49
C THR A 88 20.37 3.00 -8.77
N ASP A 89 19.90 3.38 -7.58
CA ASP A 89 20.39 4.54 -6.82
C ASP A 89 20.99 4.10 -5.47
N GLN A 90 22.07 3.31 -5.55
CA GLN A 90 22.83 2.88 -4.39
C GLN A 90 23.79 4.00 -3.94
N ARG A 91 23.33 4.89 -3.06
CA ARG A 91 24.21 5.90 -2.44
C ARG A 91 24.94 5.31 -1.25
N SER A 92 26.06 4.65 -1.47
CA SER A 92 26.88 4.06 -0.39
C SER A 92 27.62 5.09 0.49
N LYS A 93 27.74 6.35 0.05
CA LYS A 93 28.67 7.34 0.64
C LYS A 93 28.21 8.04 1.93
N ASP A 94 26.92 8.00 2.30
CA ASP A 94 26.39 8.80 3.42
C ASP A 94 26.26 8.06 4.77
N TYR A 95 26.81 6.85 4.91
CA TYR A 95 26.50 5.96 6.04
C TYR A 95 27.62 5.76 7.08
N GLY A 96 28.76 6.47 6.97
CA GLY A 96 29.93 6.27 7.84
C GLY A 96 29.62 6.41 9.34
N ASN A 97 28.81 7.40 9.72
CA ASN A 97 28.44 7.63 11.13
C ASN A 97 27.41 6.62 11.67
N ILE A 98 26.68 5.92 10.79
CA ILE A 98 25.65 4.94 11.17
C ILE A 98 26.27 3.55 11.40
N ALA A 99 27.50 3.32 10.93
CA ALA A 99 28.25 2.09 11.18
C ALA A 99 28.50 1.84 12.67
N THR A 100 28.62 2.90 13.48
CA THR A 100 28.97 2.83 14.91
C THR A 100 27.78 2.98 15.86
N ALA A 101 26.59 3.34 15.38
CA ALA A 101 25.40 3.58 16.21
C ALA A 101 24.19 2.74 15.79
N PHE A 102 23.28 2.45 16.73
CA PHE A 102 21.98 1.83 16.45
C PHE A 102 20.90 2.91 16.34
N ARG A 103 20.09 2.92 15.27
CA ARG A 103 19.05 3.93 15.09
C ARG A 103 17.82 3.58 15.94
N PRO A 104 17.32 4.49 16.80
CA PRO A 104 16.09 4.26 17.54
C PRO A 104 14.91 3.95 16.60
N GLY A 105 14.13 2.92 16.94
CA GLY A 105 12.97 2.49 16.14
C GLY A 105 13.31 1.66 14.89
N HIS A 106 14.59 1.40 14.61
CA HIS A 106 15.03 0.51 13.52
C HIS A 106 15.44 -0.87 14.04
N ALA A 107 15.50 -1.84 13.13
CA ALA A 107 15.86 -3.23 13.43
C ALA A 107 17.38 -3.45 13.65
N ASP A 108 18.18 -2.39 13.71
CA ASP A 108 19.64 -2.50 13.71
C ASP A 108 20.17 -3.33 14.89
N TYR A 109 19.69 -3.06 16.10
CA TYR A 109 20.10 -3.75 17.33
C TYR A 109 19.62 -5.19 17.34
N THR A 110 18.36 -5.44 16.99
CA THR A 110 17.79 -6.80 17.00
C THR A 110 18.43 -7.69 15.94
N TYR A 111 18.77 -7.16 14.76
CA TYR A 111 19.53 -7.90 13.74
C TYR A 111 20.94 -8.23 14.21
N TRP A 112 21.64 -7.27 14.81
CA TRP A 112 22.97 -7.50 15.37
C TRP A 112 22.96 -8.59 16.44
N HIS A 113 22.05 -8.50 17.41
CA HIS A 113 21.95 -9.50 18.48
C HIS A 113 21.51 -10.88 17.98
N LYS A 114 20.66 -10.95 16.96
CA LYS A 114 20.17 -12.22 16.43
C LYS A 114 21.15 -12.91 15.49
N TYR A 115 21.81 -12.16 14.62
CA TYR A 115 22.62 -12.70 13.52
C TYR A 115 24.12 -12.40 13.65
N GLY A 116 24.54 -11.60 14.63
CA GLY A 116 25.94 -11.18 14.81
C GLY A 116 26.45 -10.19 13.75
N THR A 117 25.63 -9.85 12.75
CA THR A 117 25.99 -8.97 11.65
C THR A 117 24.82 -8.07 11.26
N ARG A 118 25.13 -6.87 10.75
CA ARG A 118 24.14 -5.91 10.23
C ARG A 118 24.67 -5.19 8.99
N ASP A 119 23.80 -4.98 8.02
CA ASP A 119 24.11 -4.10 6.88
C ASP A 119 23.82 -2.64 7.27
N TYR A 120 24.84 -1.95 7.77
CA TYR A 120 24.76 -0.55 8.21
C TYR A 120 24.57 0.45 7.06
N ARG A 121 24.77 0.04 5.80
CA ARG A 121 24.58 0.91 4.61
C ARG A 121 23.10 1.28 4.42
N GLY A 122 22.18 0.68 5.19
CA GLY A 122 20.78 1.04 5.21
C GLY A 122 19.99 0.21 6.20
N GLY A 123 18.80 -0.23 5.82
CA GLY A 123 18.03 -1.21 6.60
C GLY A 123 18.29 -2.66 6.18
N GLY A 124 19.26 -2.91 5.28
CA GLY A 124 19.48 -4.23 4.69
C GLY A 124 18.18 -4.88 4.23
N ARG A 125 17.87 -6.04 4.82
CA ARG A 125 16.64 -6.83 4.62
C ARG A 125 15.40 -6.29 5.33
N SER A 126 15.55 -5.55 6.44
CA SER A 126 14.43 -4.93 7.16
C SER A 126 13.97 -3.61 6.52
N SER A 127 14.55 -3.22 5.39
CA SER A 127 14.20 -2.00 4.69
C SER A 127 12.82 -2.09 4.04
N ALA A 128 12.09 -0.96 4.02
CA ALA A 128 10.86 -0.80 3.25
C ALA A 128 11.03 -1.08 1.74
N ARG A 129 12.27 -1.18 1.25
CA ARG A 129 12.60 -1.57 -0.12
C ARG A 129 12.04 -2.97 -0.47
N GLU A 130 12.00 -3.89 0.50
CA GLU A 130 11.42 -5.23 0.31
C GLU A 130 9.94 -5.19 -0.10
N THR A 131 9.21 -4.14 0.28
CA THR A 131 7.79 -4.00 -0.09
C THR A 131 7.56 -3.91 -1.60
N ALA A 132 8.57 -3.55 -2.40
CA ALA A 132 8.47 -3.58 -3.85
C ALA A 132 8.21 -4.99 -4.39
N ALA A 133 8.87 -6.02 -3.84
CA ALA A 133 8.60 -7.41 -4.18
C ALA A 133 7.17 -7.83 -3.80
N ARG A 134 6.66 -7.36 -2.65
CA ARG A 134 5.29 -7.65 -2.21
C ARG A 134 4.25 -7.01 -3.11
N VAL A 135 4.47 -5.76 -3.52
CA VAL A 135 3.59 -5.05 -4.45
C VAL A 135 3.59 -5.73 -5.82
N ALA A 136 4.77 -6.16 -6.30
CA ALA A 136 4.88 -6.87 -7.56
C ALA A 136 4.06 -8.18 -7.55
N ALA A 137 4.24 -9.01 -6.52
CA ALA A 137 3.45 -10.23 -6.36
C ALA A 137 1.97 -9.97 -6.13
N GLY A 138 1.64 -8.91 -5.37
CA GLY A 138 0.27 -8.47 -5.14
C GLY A 138 -0.44 -8.04 -6.42
N ALA A 139 0.27 -7.45 -7.39
CA ALA A 139 -0.28 -7.09 -8.69
C ALA A 139 -0.70 -8.33 -9.49
N VAL A 140 0.12 -9.39 -9.48
CA VAL A 140 -0.20 -10.68 -10.12
C VAL A 140 -1.46 -11.30 -9.48
N ALA A 141 -1.49 -11.38 -8.15
CA ALA A 141 -2.65 -11.91 -7.42
C ALA A 141 -3.93 -11.09 -7.68
N LYS A 142 -3.81 -9.76 -7.66
CA LYS A 142 -4.91 -8.82 -7.93
C LYS A 142 -5.45 -8.97 -9.36
N LYS A 143 -4.57 -9.12 -10.36
CA LYS A 143 -4.98 -9.36 -11.75
C LYS A 143 -5.77 -10.66 -11.87
N TRP A 144 -5.25 -11.75 -11.30
CA TRP A 144 -5.92 -13.04 -11.32
C TRP A 144 -7.30 -13.01 -10.64
N LEU A 145 -7.40 -12.40 -9.45
CA LEU A 145 -8.67 -12.25 -8.71
C LEU A 145 -9.69 -11.41 -9.49
N LYS A 146 -9.24 -10.37 -10.18
CA LYS A 146 -10.09 -9.53 -11.02
C LYS A 146 -10.62 -10.30 -12.22
N GLU A 147 -9.77 -11.04 -12.93
CA GLU A 147 -10.20 -11.79 -14.12
C GLU A 147 -11.07 -12.99 -13.80
N LYS A 148 -10.78 -13.71 -12.72
CA LYS A 148 -11.55 -14.92 -12.35
C LYS A 148 -12.83 -14.63 -11.60
N PHE A 149 -12.84 -13.60 -10.76
CA PHE A 149 -13.95 -13.36 -9.83
C PHE A 149 -14.49 -11.92 -9.86
N GLY A 150 -13.97 -11.05 -10.74
CA GLY A 150 -14.36 -9.64 -10.75
C GLY A 150 -14.01 -8.89 -9.46
N THR A 151 -13.09 -9.42 -8.65
CA THR A 151 -12.78 -8.86 -7.33
C THR A 151 -11.91 -7.61 -7.46
N GLU A 152 -12.36 -6.51 -6.85
CA GLU A 152 -11.60 -5.26 -6.77
C GLU A 152 -11.08 -5.02 -5.35
N ILE A 153 -9.80 -4.67 -5.24
CA ILE A 153 -9.12 -4.38 -3.97
C ILE A 153 -8.71 -2.91 -3.95
N THR A 154 -9.17 -2.17 -2.95
CA THR A 154 -8.91 -0.74 -2.78
C THR A 154 -8.34 -0.46 -1.40
N ALA A 155 -7.46 0.54 -1.29
CA ALA A 155 -6.88 0.99 -0.03
C ALA A 155 -6.86 2.52 0.02
N TYR A 156 -7.09 3.09 1.21
CA TYR A 156 -7.08 4.53 1.46
C TYR A 156 -6.60 4.85 2.87
N VAL A 157 -6.13 6.07 3.09
CA VAL A 157 -5.61 6.54 4.38
C VAL A 157 -6.74 7.14 5.20
N THR A 158 -6.99 6.58 6.38
CA THR A 158 -8.04 7.06 7.29
C THR A 158 -7.55 8.12 8.29
N GLN A 159 -6.25 8.18 8.57
CA GLN A 159 -5.67 9.11 9.56
C GLN A 159 -4.16 9.28 9.32
N VAL A 160 -3.64 10.50 9.55
CA VAL A 160 -2.20 10.79 9.59
C VAL A 160 -1.92 11.69 10.80
N GLY A 161 -1.12 11.18 11.75
CA GLY A 161 -0.93 11.85 13.04
C GLY A 161 -2.26 12.04 13.77
N GLU A 162 -2.53 13.24 14.26
CA GLU A 162 -3.79 13.59 14.93
C GLU A 162 -4.96 13.88 13.96
N LYS A 163 -4.68 13.95 12.65
CA LYS A 163 -5.66 14.34 11.64
C LYS A 163 -6.39 13.13 11.07
N LYS A 164 -7.69 13.02 11.34
CA LYS A 164 -8.58 12.01 10.76
C LYS A 164 -9.09 12.44 9.39
N SER A 165 -9.23 11.48 8.49
CA SER A 165 -9.95 11.66 7.23
C SER A 165 -11.46 11.75 7.50
N GLY A 166 -12.17 12.54 6.70
CA GLY A 166 -13.64 12.54 6.68
C GLY A 166 -14.25 11.39 5.87
N LEU A 167 -13.41 10.51 5.30
CA LEU A 167 -13.86 9.38 4.49
C LEU A 167 -14.48 8.31 5.39
N LYS A 168 -15.78 8.09 5.24
CA LYS A 168 -16.47 6.91 5.79
C LYS A 168 -16.32 5.77 4.79
N ALA A 169 -16.17 4.54 5.28
CA ALA A 169 -16.18 3.34 4.45
C ALA A 169 -17.54 3.23 3.75
N ALA A 170 -17.67 3.82 2.56
CA ALA A 170 -18.86 3.71 1.74
C ALA A 170 -18.64 2.55 0.75
N ASN A 171 -19.69 1.75 0.53
CA ASN A 171 -19.74 0.59 -0.37
C ASN A 171 -19.52 0.93 -1.85
N THR A 172 -19.04 2.12 -2.19
CA THR A 172 -18.77 2.55 -3.55
C THR A 172 -17.63 3.54 -3.49
N PHE A 173 -16.41 3.07 -3.76
CA PHE A 173 -15.30 3.95 -4.03
C PHE A 173 -15.30 4.24 -5.54
N PRO A 174 -15.63 5.46 -6.01
CA PRO A 174 -15.23 5.83 -7.36
C PRO A 174 -13.72 5.68 -7.40
N LYS A 175 -13.17 4.89 -8.34
CA LYS A 175 -11.73 4.62 -8.56
C LYS A 175 -10.88 5.72 -7.94
N ILE A 176 -10.42 5.54 -6.70
CA ILE A 176 -9.59 6.54 -6.02
C ILE A 176 -8.22 6.43 -6.68
N LEU A 177 -8.07 7.22 -7.74
CA LEU A 177 -6.82 7.47 -8.40
C LEU A 177 -5.95 8.19 -7.38
N PHE A 178 -4.87 7.55 -6.96
CA PHE A 178 -3.84 8.19 -6.15
C PHE A 178 -3.16 9.23 -7.04
N LEU A 179 -3.74 10.42 -7.14
CA LEU A 179 -3.12 11.51 -7.88
C LEU A 179 -1.94 12.03 -7.05
N PRO A 180 -0.75 12.20 -7.65
CA PRO A 180 0.39 12.77 -6.96
C PRO A 180 0.06 14.20 -6.49
N PRO A 181 0.57 14.64 -5.33
CA PRO A 181 0.20 15.91 -4.71
C PRO A 181 0.70 17.17 -5.46
N THR A 182 1.20 17.05 -6.69
CA THR A 182 2.06 18.06 -7.32
C THR A 182 1.38 19.00 -8.32
N LYS A 183 0.06 18.95 -8.54
CA LYS A 183 -0.65 19.94 -9.38
C LYS A 183 -1.52 20.95 -8.60
N ALA A 184 -1.46 20.97 -7.28
CA ALA A 184 -2.16 21.95 -6.47
C ALA A 184 -1.31 23.23 -6.31
N LYS A 185 -1.58 24.26 -7.12
CA LYS A 185 -1.10 25.63 -6.87
C LYS A 185 -1.86 26.23 -5.68
N SER A 186 -1.44 25.89 -4.47
CA SER A 186 -1.63 26.57 -3.16
C SER A 186 -1.86 25.55 -2.03
N PRO A 187 -1.34 25.79 -0.80
CA PRO A 187 -1.40 24.84 0.29
C PRO A 187 -2.73 24.97 1.04
N ASN A 188 -3.83 24.58 0.39
CA ASN A 188 -5.08 24.31 1.08
C ASN A 188 -5.22 22.80 1.26
N TRP A 189 -5.37 22.33 2.51
CA TRP A 189 -5.49 20.91 2.85
C TRP A 189 -6.75 20.24 2.26
N ASN A 190 -7.77 21.00 1.84
CA ASN A 190 -8.88 20.45 1.04
C ASN A 190 -8.39 19.98 -0.34
N THR A 191 -7.36 20.58 -0.91
CA THR A 191 -6.86 20.22 -2.25
C THR A 191 -6.20 18.84 -2.26
N ILE A 192 -5.60 18.40 -1.15
CA ILE A 192 -5.05 17.03 -1.03
C ILE A 192 -6.16 15.98 -1.10
N TRP A 193 -7.35 16.29 -0.59
CA TRP A 193 -8.51 15.40 -0.63
C TRP A 193 -9.31 15.51 -1.94
N THR A 194 -9.44 16.71 -2.53
CA THR A 194 -10.15 16.93 -3.81
C THR A 194 -9.43 16.28 -5.00
N VAL A 195 -8.11 16.15 -4.93
CA VAL A 195 -7.28 15.49 -5.95
C VAL A 195 -7.55 13.97 -6.02
N CYS A 196 -8.27 13.38 -5.07
CA CYS A 196 -8.68 11.97 -5.13
C CYS A 196 -10.09 11.73 -5.74
N ALA A 197 -10.83 12.79 -6.10
CA ALA A 197 -12.28 12.69 -6.32
C ALA A 197 -12.80 13.30 -7.64
N ASN A 198 -11.99 13.41 -8.72
CA ASN A 198 -12.57 13.82 -9.99
C ASN A 198 -11.85 13.28 -11.24
N PRO A 199 -12.60 12.59 -12.10
CA PRO A 199 -12.58 12.96 -13.51
C PRO A 199 -14.01 13.04 -14.09
N TRP A 200 -14.33 14.19 -14.69
CA TRP A 200 -15.26 14.35 -15.80
C TRP A 200 -16.72 13.84 -15.62
N ILE A 201 -17.61 14.74 -15.20
CA ILE A 201 -18.99 14.80 -15.72
C ILE A 201 -19.29 16.26 -16.07
N PRO A 202 -19.54 16.61 -17.35
CA PRO A 202 -20.16 17.88 -17.69
C PRO A 202 -21.66 17.81 -17.38
N SER A 203 -22.21 18.91 -16.88
CA SER A 203 -23.64 19.17 -16.63
C SER A 203 -24.25 18.53 -15.37
N ALA A 204 -24.42 19.38 -14.36
CA ALA A 204 -25.63 19.43 -13.53
C ALA A 204 -25.59 20.75 -12.74
N ARG A 205 -25.86 21.86 -13.45
CA ARG A 205 -26.42 23.05 -12.80
C ARG A 205 -27.84 22.70 -12.37
N ASN A 206 -28.27 23.27 -11.26
CA ASN A 206 -29.59 23.20 -10.64
C ASN A 206 -29.89 21.90 -9.89
N CYS A 207 -29.65 21.95 -8.58
CA CYS A 207 -30.64 21.59 -7.56
C CYS A 207 -30.08 22.02 -6.18
N ILE A 208 -30.14 23.32 -5.90
CA ILE A 208 -30.06 23.85 -4.54
C ILE A 208 -31.43 24.47 -4.25
N SER A 209 -32.33 23.69 -3.66
CA SER A 209 -33.43 24.24 -2.88
C SER A 209 -33.00 24.26 -1.42
N LYS A 210 -32.92 25.47 -0.86
CA LYS A 210 -32.50 25.81 0.51
C LYS A 210 -33.24 24.99 1.59
N PRO A 211 -32.60 24.65 2.72
CA PRO A 211 -33.32 24.21 3.91
C PRO A 211 -33.94 25.42 4.63
N PRO A 212 -35.18 25.34 5.16
CA PRO A 212 -35.73 26.39 6.00
C PRO A 212 -35.19 26.31 7.44
N THR A 213 -35.16 27.48 8.04
CA THR A 213 -34.53 27.87 9.30
C THR A 213 -35.48 27.75 10.50
N SER A 214 -34.93 27.24 11.61
CA SER A 214 -35.25 27.62 13.01
C SER A 214 -36.47 26.95 13.71
N PRO A 215 -36.64 27.06 15.06
CA PRO A 215 -36.59 25.90 15.95
C PRO A 215 -37.83 25.72 16.86
N SER A 216 -37.81 24.65 17.67
CA SER A 216 -38.41 24.50 19.00
C SER A 216 -39.69 23.64 19.16
N VAL A 217 -39.61 22.78 20.19
CA VAL A 217 -40.62 22.47 21.23
C VAL A 217 -41.38 21.12 21.21
N TRP A 218 -40.97 20.30 22.20
CA TRP A 218 -41.72 19.43 23.14
C TRP A 218 -42.63 18.28 22.65
N ALA A 219 -42.32 17.06 23.11
CA ALA A 219 -43.23 16.25 23.94
C ALA A 219 -42.48 15.12 24.65
N ASN A 220 -42.51 15.16 25.99
CA ASN A 220 -42.24 14.06 26.91
C ASN A 220 -43.61 13.48 27.30
N PRO A 221 -43.73 12.19 27.64
CA PRO A 221 -44.36 11.94 28.94
C PRO A 221 -43.63 10.85 29.75
N PHE A 222 -43.45 11.16 31.03
CA PHE A 222 -43.09 10.22 32.08
C PHE A 222 -44.17 9.15 32.25
N SER A 223 -43.76 7.90 32.49
CA SER A 223 -44.42 7.02 33.46
C SER A 223 -43.40 6.01 34.01
N THR A 224 -43.35 5.99 35.34
CA THR A 224 -42.47 5.26 36.24
C THR A 224 -42.92 3.81 36.46
N ALA A 225 -41.98 2.87 36.53
CA ALA A 225 -42.10 1.68 37.39
C ALA A 225 -40.71 1.09 37.72
N SER A 226 -40.45 0.96 39.01
CA SER A 226 -39.25 0.45 39.67
C SER A 226 -39.18 -1.08 39.76
N MET A 227 -37.97 -1.64 39.57
CA MET A 227 -37.27 -2.76 40.27
C MET A 227 -38.06 -3.94 40.90
N PRO A 228 -37.53 -5.19 40.96
CA PRO A 228 -36.19 -5.48 41.50
C PRO A 228 -35.37 -6.63 40.90
N LYS A 229 -34.08 -6.61 41.28
CA LYS A 229 -33.07 -7.66 41.16
C LYS A 229 -33.43 -8.89 42.03
N SER A 230 -33.02 -10.08 41.60
CA SER A 230 -32.77 -11.23 42.47
C SER A 230 -31.82 -12.23 41.76
N PRO A 231 -31.22 -13.23 42.44
CA PRO A 231 -29.79 -13.19 42.72
C PRO A 231 -29.00 -14.36 42.12
N THR A 232 -27.68 -14.19 42.20
CA THR A 232 -26.64 -15.22 42.12
C THR A 232 -27.00 -16.55 42.78
N ARG A 233 -26.62 -17.63 42.10
CA ARG A 233 -26.01 -18.80 42.70
C ARG A 233 -24.82 -19.23 41.86
#